data_AF-A0A5N9HCR1-F1
#
_entry.id   AF-A0A5N9HCR1-F1
#
_cell.length_a   1.000
_cell.length_b   1.000
_cell.length_c   1.000
_cell.angle_alpha   90.00
_cell.angle_beta   90.00
_cell.angle_gamma   90.00
#
_symmetry.space_group_name_H-M   'P 1'
#
loop_
_entity.id
_entity.type
_entity.pdbx_description
1 polymer ?
#
loop_
_entity_poly.entity_id
_entity_poly.type
_entity_poly.pdbx_seq_one_letter_code
_entity_poly.pdbx_strand_id
1 'polypeptide(L)' 'DLLADPHMIARGYVVEMDHPEVGKRSVAGLPISFSAMPQLPYFSAPLLGQHNDFVFGDLLGHNPERVQKLKHSQAIY' A
#
# COMPACT_ATOMS: atom_id res chain seq x y z
N ASP A 1 23.76 0.74 -10.02
CA ASP A 1 22.41 1.06 -9.53
C ASP A 1 21.67 -0.26 -9.35
N LEU A 2 21.19 -0.56 -8.13
CA LEU A 2 20.64 -1.88 -7.78
C LEU A 2 19.30 -2.15 -8.49
N LEU A 3 18.50 -1.10 -8.71
CA LEU A 3 17.19 -1.22 -9.34
C LEU A 3 17.26 -1.38 -10.87
N ALA A 4 18.42 -1.06 -11.46
CA ALA A 4 18.69 -1.26 -12.88
C ALA A 4 19.43 -2.57 -13.18
N ASP A 5 19.76 -3.38 -12.15
CA ASP A 5 20.53 -4.61 -12.32
C ASP A 5 19.65 -5.72 -12.97
N PRO A 6 20.08 -6.29 -14.12
CA PRO A 6 19.31 -7.32 -14.83
C PRO A 6 19.01 -8.57 -14.00
N HIS A 7 19.91 -8.96 -13.10
CA HIS A 7 19.70 -10.11 -12.22
C HIS A 7 18.64 -9.81 -11.15
N MET A 8 18.63 -8.58 -10.63
CA MET A 8 17.61 -8.14 -9.68
C MET A 8 16.22 -8.06 -10.32
N ILE A 9 16.13 -7.55 -11.55
CA ILE A 9 14.88 -7.53 -12.32
C ILE A 9 14.41 -8.95 -12.62
N ALA A 10 15.31 -9.81 -13.13
CA ALA A 10 14.97 -11.19 -13.53
C ALA A 10 14.46 -12.05 -12.38
N ARG A 11 14.89 -11.80 -11.14
CA ARG A 11 14.43 -12.54 -9.95
C ARG A 11 13.20 -11.95 -9.28
N GLY A 12 12.61 -10.89 -9.84
CA GLY A 12 11.43 -10.21 -9.30
C GLY A 12 11.72 -9.35 -8.06
N TYR A 13 12.97 -8.95 -7.85
CA TYR A 13 13.33 -8.07 -6.73
C TYR A 13 12.91 -6.61 -7.00
N VAL A 14 12.96 -6.17 -8.25
CA VAL A 14 12.53 -4.81 -8.63
C VAL A 14 11.03 -4.84 -8.92
N VAL A 15 10.27 -4.05 -8.17
CA VAL A 15 8.81 -3.98 -8.29
C VAL A 15 8.40 -2.62 -8.81
N GLU A 16 7.55 -2.59 -9.83
CA GLU A 16 6.92 -1.36 -10.29
C GLU A 16 5.57 -1.16 -9.60
N MET A 17 5.36 0.03 -9.06
CA MET A 17 4.09 0.43 -8.47
C MET A 17 3.70 1.81 -8.95
N ASP A 18 2.40 2.02 -9.15
CA ASP A 18 1.82 3.31 -9.49
C ASP A 18 1.20 3.90 -8.23
N HIS A 19 1.81 4.95 -7.68
CA HIS A 19 1.33 5.60 -6.47
C HIS A 19 0.51 6.85 -6.83
N PRO A 20 -0.69 7.06 -6.26
CA PRO A 20 -1.59 8.15 -6.66
C PRO A 20 -0.94 9.55 -6.66
N GLU A 21 -0.03 9.83 -5.73
CA GLU A 21 0.65 11.14 -5.66
C GLU A 21 2.00 11.24 -6.38
N VAL A 22 2.80 10.16 -6.43
CA VAL A 22 4.17 10.22 -6.95
C VAL A 22 4.36 9.53 -8.30
N GLY A 23 3.28 8.93 -8.83
CA GLY A 23 3.22 8.20 -10.08
C GLY A 23 3.95 6.87 -10.04
N LYS A 24 4.32 6.37 -11.24
CA LYS A 24 5.08 5.13 -11.40
C LYS A 24 6.48 5.22 -10.83
N ARG A 25 6.84 4.26 -9.97
CA ARG A 25 8.16 4.12 -9.37
C ARG A 25 8.59 2.66 -9.31
N SER A 26 9.88 2.44 -9.55
CA SER A 26 10.55 1.17 -9.26
C SER A 26 11.05 1.19 -7.82
N VAL A 27 10.71 0.16 -7.05
CA VAL A 27 11.14 0.02 -5.65
C VAL A 27 11.75 -1.34 -5.39
N ALA A 28 12.50 -1.46 -4.30
CA ALA A 28 13.00 -2.73 -3.82
C ALA A 28 11.85 -3.57 -3.22
N GLY A 29 11.65 -4.76 -3.79
CA GLY A 29 10.75 -5.79 -3.29
C GLY A 29 11.37 -6.64 -2.18
N LEU A 30 10.81 -7.83 -1.95
CA LEU A 30 11.33 -8.73 -0.92
C LEU A 30 12.65 -9.37 -1.40
N PRO A 31 13.69 -9.38 -0.56
CA PRO A 31 14.97 -9.96 -0.93
C PRO A 31 14.94 -11.50 -0.98
N ILE A 32 13.92 -12.12 -0.39
CA ILE A 32 13.76 -13.58 -0.25
C ILE A 32 12.54 -14.01 -1.08
N SER A 33 12.66 -15.16 -1.75
CA SER A 33 11.60 -15.80 -2.52
C SER A 33 11.03 -17.01 -1.77
N PHE A 34 9.71 -17.21 -1.87
CA PHE A 34 8.99 -18.29 -1.19
C PHE A 34 8.40 -19.23 -2.24
N SER A 35 8.80 -20.50 -2.23
CA SER A 35 8.33 -21.49 -3.22
C SER A 35 6.82 -21.73 -3.17
N ALA A 36 6.20 -21.61 -1.99
CA ALA A 36 4.76 -21.76 -1.78
C ALA A 36 3.97 -20.44 -1.95
N MET A 37 4.66 -19.31 -2.16
CA MET A 37 4.03 -18.00 -2.38
C MET A 37 4.71 -17.31 -3.58
N PRO A 38 4.38 -17.75 -4.81
CA PRO A 38 5.09 -17.32 -6.03
C PRO A 38 4.85 -15.86 -6.40
N GLN A 39 3.80 -15.23 -5.88
CA GLN A 39 3.52 -13.81 -6.08
C GLN A 39 3.15 -13.18 -4.74
N LEU A 40 3.93 -12.18 -4.35
CA LEU A 40 3.59 -11.30 -3.23
C LEU A 40 2.72 -10.17 -3.77
N PRO A 41 1.59 -9.86 -3.12
CA PRO A 41 0.80 -8.71 -3.51
C PRO A 41 1.58 -7.44 -3.15
N TYR A 42 2.06 -6.74 -4.17
CA TYR A 42 2.61 -5.40 -4.04
C TYR A 42 1.54 -4.38 -4.40
N PHE A 43 1.39 -3.39 -3.55
CA PHE A 43 0.55 -2.22 -3.78
C PHE A 43 1.34 -0.98 -3.35
N SER A 44 0.96 0.17 -3.89
CA SER A 44 1.56 1.44 -3.48
C SER A 44 1.30 1.69 -2.00
N ALA A 45 2.16 2.47 -1.35
CA ALA A 45 1.87 2.98 -0.02
C ALA A 45 0.48 3.66 0.00
N PRO A 46 -0.31 3.48 1.07
CA PRO A 46 -1.61 4.12 1.16
C PRO A 46 -1.46 5.63 1.39
N LEU A 47 -2.41 6.39 0.87
CA LEU A 47 -2.55 7.80 1.22
C LEU A 47 -2.96 7.96 2.68
N LEU A 48 -2.70 9.16 3.22
CA LEU A 48 -3.13 9.53 4.55
C LEU A 48 -4.65 9.42 4.66
N GLY A 49 -5.13 8.55 5.55
CA GLY A 49 -6.56 8.30 5.75
C GLY A 49 -7.24 7.45 4.68
N GLN A 50 -6.52 6.88 3.70
CA GLN A 50 -7.10 6.11 2.58
C GLN A 50 -8.08 5.01 3.03
N HIS A 51 -7.85 4.41 4.19
CA HIS A 51 -8.66 3.30 4.70
C HIS A 51 -9.55 3.69 5.89
N ASN A 52 -9.74 4.98 6.21
CA ASN A 52 -10.52 5.39 7.37
C ASN A 52 -11.98 4.95 7.28
N ASP A 53 -12.62 5.12 6.12
CA ASP A 53 -14.01 4.72 5.96
C ASP A 53 -14.18 3.20 6.06
N PHE A 54 -13.25 2.41 5.49
CA PHE A 54 -13.23 0.96 5.62
C PHE A 54 -13.03 0.52 7.08
N VAL A 55 -12.03 1.06 7.78
CA VAL A 55 -11.71 0.61 9.14
C VAL A 55 -12.79 1.07 10.13
N PHE A 56 -13.14 2.35 10.15
CA PHE A 56 -14.08 2.87 11.14
C PHE A 56 -15.54 2.52 10.79
N GLY A 57 -15.89 2.47 9.50
CA GLY A 57 -17.22 2.10 9.03
C GLY A 57 -17.40 0.58 8.97
N ASP A 58 -16.78 -0.07 7.99
CA ASP A 58 -17.06 -1.48 7.67
C ASP A 58 -16.53 -2.44 8.74
N LEU A 59 -15.30 -2.24 9.20
CA LEU A 59 -14.64 -3.16 10.13
C LEU A 59 -15.08 -2.96 11.59
N LEU A 60 -15.20 -1.71 12.03
CA LEU A 60 -15.59 -1.37 13.41
C LEU A 60 -17.09 -1.08 13.59
N GLY A 61 -17.85 -0.99 12.49
CA GLY A 61 -19.31 -0.85 12.52
C GLY A 61 -19.80 0.53 12.93
N HIS A 62 -18.99 1.60 12.81
CA HIS A 62 -19.50 2.94 13.08
C HIS A 62 -20.42 3.41 11.96
N ASN A 63 -21.50 4.08 12.35
CA ASN A 63 -22.37 4.75 11.39
C ASN A 63 -21.64 5.94 10.73
N PRO A 64 -22.11 6.41 9.55
CA PRO A 64 -21.47 7.50 8.83
C PRO A 64 -21.34 8.79 9.67
N GLU A 65 -22.32 9.11 10.50
CA GLU A 65 -22.32 10.29 11.37
C GLU A 65 -21.14 10.26 12.36
N ARG A 66 -20.86 9.09 12.95
CA ARG A 66 -19.75 8.92 13.88
C ARG A 66 -18.41 9.05 13.18
N VAL A 67 -18.25 8.47 11.99
CA VAL A 67 -17.01 8.58 11.20
C VAL A 67 -16.75 10.05 10.84
N GLN A 68 -17.77 10.78 10.40
CA GLN A 68 -17.66 12.21 10.11
C GLN A 68 -17.29 13.05 11.34
N LYS A 69 -17.85 12.72 12.52
CA LYS A 69 -17.47 13.38 13.77
C LYS A 69 -15.99 13.18 14.11
N LEU A 70 -15.44 11.99 13.87
CA LEU A 70 -14.02 11.69 14.10
C LEU A 70 -13.11 12.45 13.12
N LYS A 71 -13.52 12.55 11.84
CA LYS A 71 -12.82 13.36 10.82
C LYS A 71 -12.82 14.84 11.22
N HIS A 72 -13.98 15.37 11.61
CA HIS A 72 -14.12 16.77 12.01
C HIS A 72 -13.31 17.13 13.27
N SER A 73 -13.23 16.22 14.23
CA SER A 73 -12.41 16.42 15.43
C SER A 73 -10.92 16.17 15.20
N GLN A 74 -10.49 15.89 13.97
CA GLN A 74 -9.11 15.52 13.60
C GLN A 74 -8.55 14.35 14.41
N ALA A 75 -9.43 13.46 14.90
CA ALA A 75 -9.01 12.21 15.51
C ALA A 75 -8.58 11.19 14.44
N ILE A 76 -9.16 11.33 13.24
CA ILE A 76 -8.81 10.62 12.01
C ILE A 76 -8.85 11.63 10.84
N TYR A 77 -8.34 11.22 9.68
CA TYR A 77 -8.24 12.03 8.45
C TYR A 77 -9.48 11.93 7.55
#